data_AF-R5P853-F1
#
_entry.id   AF-R5P853-F1
#
_cell.length_a   1.000
_cell.length_b   1.000
_cell.length_c   1.000
_cell.angle_alpha   90.00
_cell.angle_beta   90.00
_cell.angle_gamma   90.00
#
_symmetry.space_group_name_H-M   'P 1'
#
loop_
_entity.id
_entity.type
_entity.pdbx_description
1 polymer ?
#
loop_
_entity_poly.entity_id
_entity_poly.type
_entity_poly.pdbx_seq_one_letter_code
_entity_poly.pdbx_strand_id
1 'polypeptide(L)'
;MNRIGRLEYSRLSPVVFLAFCRRTEAVIMDARVMVTLLEVVVFRNALQTYGDSVLLISSVEAGEWSGDKFVALRERVYGSARRTLEAALQLLCSKLQSFSGVLAEADTALSDIGEWSDYYAEQVVKEHGLINGD
;
A
#
# COMPACT_ATOMS: atom_id res chain seq x y z
N MET A 1 9.91 -18.98 3.34
CA MET A 1 10.03 -18.16 2.12
C MET A 1 9.23 -16.88 2.33
N ASN A 2 9.76 -15.72 1.93
CA ASN A 2 9.02 -14.46 2.02
C ASN A 2 7.89 -14.50 0.98
N ARG A 3 6.64 -14.67 1.42
CA ARG A 3 5.46 -14.85 0.53
C ARG A 3 4.91 -13.54 0.00
N ILE A 4 5.41 -12.42 0.50
CA ILE A 4 5.07 -11.10 0.01
C ILE A 4 6.07 -10.81 -1.11
N GLY A 5 5.55 -10.67 -2.32
CA GLY A 5 6.31 -10.56 -3.57
C GLY A 5 7.30 -9.38 -3.60
N ARG A 6 7.99 -9.19 -4.73
CA ARG A 6 9.14 -8.27 -4.90
C ARG A 6 8.79 -6.78 -4.91
N LEU A 7 7.58 -6.40 -4.52
CA LEU A 7 7.06 -5.04 -4.67
C LEU A 7 7.85 -4.04 -3.81
N GLU A 8 8.62 -3.20 -4.49
CA GLU A 8 9.28 -2.05 -3.87
C GLU A 8 8.25 -0.93 -3.70
N TYR A 9 7.62 -0.87 -2.52
CA TYR A 9 6.52 0.06 -2.27
C TYR A 9 6.87 1.49 -2.65
N SER A 10 8.08 1.96 -2.38
CA SER A 10 8.57 3.31 -2.70
C SER A 10 8.53 3.69 -4.19
N ARG A 11 8.44 2.71 -5.11
CA ARG A 11 8.40 2.94 -6.56
C ARG A 11 6.99 3.04 -7.13
N LEU A 12 5.98 2.73 -6.33
CA LEU A 12 4.59 2.85 -6.74
C LEU A 12 4.16 4.32 -6.73
N SER A 13 3.44 4.75 -7.78
CA SER A 13 2.73 6.01 -7.73
C SER A 13 1.76 6.04 -6.53
N PRO A 14 1.38 7.22 -6.00
CA PRO A 14 0.51 7.30 -4.83
C PRO A 14 -0.83 6.55 -4.98
N VAL A 15 -1.43 6.64 -6.17
CA VAL A 15 -2.70 5.99 -6.50
C VAL A 15 -2.53 4.47 -6.57
N VAL A 16 -1.45 4.00 -7.20
CA VAL A 16 -1.17 2.56 -7.33
C VAL A 16 -0.86 1.95 -5.96
N PHE A 17 -0.09 2.64 -5.12
CA PHE A 17 0.16 2.19 -3.74
C PHE A 17 -1.12 2.14 -2.92
N LEU A 18 -1.97 3.17 -3.01
CA LEU A 18 -3.27 3.18 -2.34
C LEU A 18 -4.16 2.01 -2.78
N ALA A 19 -4.21 1.73 -4.09
CA ALA A 19 -4.98 0.63 -4.65
C ALA A 19 -4.49 -0.74 -4.14
N PHE A 20 -3.18 -0.95 -4.09
CA PHE A 20 -2.59 -2.13 -3.47
C PHE A 20 -2.98 -2.26 -1.99
N CYS A 21 -2.82 -1.20 -1.19
CA CYS A 21 -3.17 -1.27 0.23
C CYS A 21 -4.66 -1.49 0.48
N ARG A 22 -5.56 -0.93 -0.34
CA ARG A 22 -7.01 -1.21 -0.29
C ARG A 22 -7.31 -2.66 -0.63
N ARG A 23 -6.55 -3.25 -1.56
CA ARG A 23 -6.70 -4.67 -1.87
C ARG A 23 -6.23 -5.56 -0.72
N THR A 24 -5.11 -5.22 -0.09
CA THR A 24 -4.62 -5.88 1.13
C THR A 24 -5.64 -5.79 2.26
N GLU A 25 -6.27 -4.62 2.47
CA GLU A 25 -7.38 -4.46 3.44
C GLU A 25 -8.52 -5.45 3.14
N ALA A 26 -8.96 -5.54 1.88
CA ALA A 26 -10.04 -6.44 1.48
C ALA A 26 -9.71 -7.91 1.75
N VAL A 27 -8.50 -8.36 1.40
CA VAL A 27 -8.02 -9.74 1.65
C VAL A 27 -8.07 -10.08 3.13
N ILE A 28 -7.59 -9.17 3.99
CA ILE A 28 -7.53 -9.39 5.44
C ILE A 28 -8.93 -9.46 6.05
N MET A 29 -9.86 -8.64 5.56
CA MET A 29 -11.24 -8.64 6.02
C MET A 29 -11.99 -9.90 5.56
N ASP A 30 -11.74 -10.37 4.34
CA ASP A 30 -12.42 -11.53 3.76
C ASP A 30 -11.98 -12.84 4.41
N ALA A 31 -10.68 -12.98 4.66
CA ALA A 31 -10.14 -14.19 5.27
C ALA A 31 -10.58 -14.38 6.74
N ARG A 32 -11.30 -13.40 7.34
CA ARG A 32 -11.80 -13.39 8.74
C ARG A 32 -10.71 -13.65 9.80
N VAL A 33 -9.44 -13.66 9.39
CA VAL A 33 -8.28 -14.17 10.13
C VAL A 33 -8.04 -13.35 11.40
N MET A 34 -8.28 -12.04 11.34
CA MET A 34 -7.53 -11.10 12.19
C MET A 34 -8.29 -9.78 12.47
N VAL A 35 -9.62 -9.80 12.58
CA VAL A 35 -10.40 -8.60 12.96
C VAL A 35 -9.99 -8.07 14.34
N THR A 36 -9.33 -8.89 15.17
CA THR A 36 -8.85 -8.56 16.52
C THR A 36 -7.38 -8.17 16.62
N LEU A 37 -6.60 -8.22 15.53
CA LEU A 37 -5.20 -7.76 15.59
C LEU A 37 -5.10 -6.24 15.65
N LEU A 38 -4.31 -5.76 16.59
CA LEU A 38 -3.96 -4.35 16.69
C LEU A 38 -3.29 -3.86 15.39
N GLU A 39 -2.50 -4.71 14.73
CA GLU A 39 -1.81 -4.41 13.48
C GLU A 39 -2.79 -4.10 12.35
N VAL A 40 -3.96 -4.77 12.31
CA VAL A 40 -5.01 -4.49 11.32
C VAL A 40 -5.63 -3.12 11.58
N VAL A 41 -5.87 -2.76 12.84
CA VAL A 41 -6.38 -1.43 13.20
C VAL A 41 -5.37 -0.33 12.83
N VAL A 42 -4.09 -0.53 13.16
CA VAL A 42 -3.01 0.41 12.82
C VAL A 42 -2.90 0.58 11.31
N PHE A 43 -2.93 -0.51 10.55
CA PHE A 43 -2.90 -0.48 9.09
C PHE A 43 -4.09 0.28 8.50
N ARG A 44 -5.32 -0.01 8.94
CA ARG A 44 -6.53 0.66 8.44
C ARG A 44 -6.54 2.15 8.73
N ASN A 45 -6.09 2.56 9.91
CA ASN A 45 -5.99 3.98 10.27
C ASN A 45 -4.94 4.71 9.41
N ALA A 46 -3.78 4.08 9.18
CA ALA A 46 -2.77 4.61 8.28
C ALA A 46 -3.26 4.69 6.83
N LEU A 47 -4.01 3.68 6.39
CA LEU A 47 -4.59 3.60 5.05
C LEU A 47 -5.62 4.71 4.82
N GLN A 48 -6.47 4.97 5.81
CA GLN A 48 -7.43 6.06 5.76
C GLN A 48 -6.71 7.42 5.66
N THR A 49 -5.74 7.66 6.55
CA THR A 49 -4.94 8.90 6.55
C THR A 49 -4.23 9.14 5.21
N TYR A 50 -3.68 8.07 4.62
CA TYR A 50 -3.05 8.14 3.31
C TYR A 50 -4.06 8.41 2.19
N GLY A 51 -5.21 7.73 2.20
CA GLY A 51 -6.30 7.96 1.24
C GLY A 51 -6.82 9.40 1.28
N ASP A 52 -7.02 9.95 2.48
CA ASP A 52 -7.44 11.35 2.68
C ASP A 52 -6.38 12.32 2.13
N SER A 53 -5.09 12.01 2.32
CA SER A 53 -3.99 12.79 1.74
C SER A 53 -3.98 12.73 0.22
N VAL A 54 -4.29 11.56 -0.38
CA VAL A 54 -4.43 11.39 -1.84
C VAL A 54 -5.57 12.23 -2.39
N LEU A 55 -6.73 12.20 -1.74
CA LEU A 55 -7.90 12.98 -2.16
C LEU A 55 -7.65 14.48 -2.03
N LEU A 56 -7.11 14.93 -0.90
CA LEU A 56 -6.80 16.34 -0.64
C LEU A 56 -5.89 16.88 -1.73
N ILE A 57 -4.79 16.21 -2.02
CA ILE A 57 -3.85 16.72 -3.01
C ILE A 57 -4.44 16.67 -4.43
N SER A 58 -5.18 15.61 -4.78
CA SER A 58 -5.89 15.55 -6.08
C SER A 58 -6.87 16.72 -6.25
N SER A 59 -7.57 17.10 -5.17
CA SER A 59 -8.47 18.27 -5.19
C SER A 59 -7.73 19.60 -5.33
N VAL A 60 -6.51 19.70 -4.76
CA VAL A 60 -5.68 20.90 -4.86
C VAL A 60 -5.06 21.02 -6.27
N GLU A 61 -4.66 19.91 -6.89
CA GLU A 61 -4.20 19.88 -8.29
C GLU A 61 -5.30 20.31 -9.26
N ALA A 62 -6.53 19.86 -9.04
CA ALA A 62 -7.69 20.28 -9.82
C ALA A 62 -8.04 21.77 -9.65
N GLY A 63 -7.60 22.39 -8.55
CA GLY A 63 -7.80 23.80 -8.23
C GLY A 63 -6.69 24.75 -8.70
N GLU A 64 -5.82 24.32 -9.61
CA GLU A 64 -4.74 25.11 -10.25
C GLU A 64 -3.64 25.63 -9.28
N TRP A 65 -3.41 24.97 -8.15
CA TRP A 65 -2.24 25.25 -7.32
C TRP A 65 -0.99 24.66 -8.00
N SER A 66 -0.38 25.42 -8.91
CA SER A 66 0.87 25.04 -9.57
C SER A 66 2.09 25.70 -8.92
N GLY A 67 3.23 25.01 -8.97
CA GLY A 67 4.54 25.53 -8.56
C GLY A 67 5.18 24.85 -7.34
N ASP A 68 6.41 25.28 -7.02
CA ASP A 68 7.30 24.62 -6.05
C ASP A 68 6.71 24.47 -4.64
N LYS A 69 5.86 25.41 -4.23
CA LYS A 69 5.18 25.37 -2.92
C LYS A 69 4.17 24.22 -2.83
N PHE A 70 3.47 23.95 -3.93
CA PHE A 70 2.55 22.83 -4.01
C PHE A 70 3.31 21.50 -4.03
N VAL A 71 4.42 21.41 -4.77
CA VAL A 71 5.29 20.22 -4.75
C VAL A 71 5.85 19.95 -3.34
N ALA A 72 6.30 20.98 -2.61
CA ALA A 72 6.79 20.82 -1.25
C ALA A 72 5.69 20.41 -0.25
N LEU A 73 4.49 20.97 -0.39
CA LEU A 73 3.33 20.57 0.41
C LEU A 73 2.95 19.11 0.12
N ARG A 74 2.90 18.75 -1.16
CA ARG A 74 2.64 17.41 -1.67
C ARG A 74 3.61 16.41 -1.05
N GLU A 75 4.92 16.62 -1.22
CA GLU A 75 5.98 15.81 -0.63
C GLU A 75 5.84 15.65 0.89
N ARG A 76 5.50 16.73 1.60
CA ARG A 76 5.41 16.73 3.07
C ARG A 76 4.20 15.97 3.59
N VAL A 77 3.01 16.23 3.01
CA VAL A 77 1.75 15.59 3.42
C VAL A 77 1.73 14.14 2.97
N TYR A 78 2.05 13.87 1.70
CA TYR A 78 2.12 12.49 1.20
C TYR A 78 3.25 11.69 1.79
N GLY A 79 4.46 12.26 1.85
CA GLY A 79 5.64 11.50 2.25
C GLY A 79 5.51 10.99 3.69
N SER A 80 4.94 11.80 4.59
CA SER A 80 4.69 11.36 5.96
C SER A 80 3.62 10.26 6.02
N ALA A 81 2.45 10.49 5.42
CA ALA A 81 1.35 9.52 5.44
C ALA A 81 1.73 8.20 4.76
N ARG A 82 2.51 8.27 3.68
CA ARG A 82 3.03 7.11 2.96
C ARG A 82 3.96 6.27 3.85
N ARG A 83 4.97 6.89 4.46
CA ARG A 83 5.91 6.16 5.33
C ARG A 83 5.20 5.49 6.50
N THR A 84 4.20 6.16 7.07
CA THR A 84 3.35 5.56 8.12
C THR A 84 2.59 4.34 7.61
N LEU A 85 2.00 4.42 6.41
CA LEU A 85 1.30 3.29 5.80
C LEU A 85 2.24 2.14 5.44
N GLU A 86 3.42 2.42 4.88
CA GLU A 86 4.45 1.42 4.57
C GLU A 86 4.89 0.67 5.84
N ALA A 87 5.15 1.39 6.93
CA ALA A 87 5.52 0.78 8.21
C ALA A 87 4.38 -0.07 8.79
N ALA A 88 3.14 0.42 8.73
CA ALA A 88 1.98 -0.32 9.21
C ALA A 88 1.72 -1.60 8.41
N LEU A 89 1.90 -1.53 7.08
CA LEU A 89 1.83 -2.67 6.20
C LEU A 89 2.91 -3.71 6.50
N GLN A 90 4.17 -3.28 6.68
CA GLN A 90 5.27 -4.18 7.05
C GLN A 90 5.00 -4.89 8.38
N LEU A 91 4.49 -4.16 9.38
CA LEU A 91 4.12 -4.72 10.68
C LEU A 91 3.03 -5.79 10.56
N LEU A 92 1.96 -5.48 9.83
CA LEU A 92 0.86 -6.38 9.55
C LEU A 92 1.33 -7.66 8.85
N CYS A 93 2.13 -7.51 7.81
CA CYS A 93 2.72 -8.59 7.04
C CYS A 93 3.63 -9.49 7.89
N SER A 94 4.50 -8.90 8.71
CA SER A 94 5.33 -9.63 9.67
C SER A 94 4.47 -10.43 10.66
N LYS A 95 3.38 -9.83 11.14
CA LYS A 95 2.46 -10.51 12.05
C LYS A 95 1.74 -11.68 11.40
N LEU A 96 1.24 -11.52 10.17
CA LEU A 96 0.65 -12.62 9.39
C LEU A 96 1.66 -13.76 9.16
N GLN A 97 2.91 -13.43 8.85
CA GLN A 97 3.98 -14.42 8.70
C GLN A 97 4.23 -15.20 9.99
N SER A 98 4.12 -14.58 11.16
CA SER A 98 4.26 -15.28 12.45
C SER A 98 3.16 -16.32 12.71
N PHE A 99 2.03 -16.21 12.01
CA PHE A 99 0.91 -17.17 12.08
C PHE A 99 0.88 -18.17 10.91
N SER A 100 1.77 -18.01 9.92
CA SER A 100 1.87 -18.90 8.77
C SER A 100 2.20 -20.33 9.22
N GLY A 101 1.50 -21.32 8.67
CA GLY A 101 1.61 -22.74 9.08
C GLY A 101 0.90 -23.08 10.39
N VAL A 102 0.38 -22.09 11.11
CA VAL A 102 -0.45 -22.27 12.33
C VAL A 102 -1.92 -22.00 12.01
N LEU A 103 -2.19 -20.95 11.22
CA LEU A 103 -3.52 -20.54 10.81
C LEU A 103 -3.63 -20.58 9.28
N ALA A 104 -4.52 -21.42 8.76
CA ALA A 104 -4.75 -21.57 7.33
C ALA A 104 -5.21 -20.25 6.69
N GLU A 105 -5.94 -19.44 7.45
CA GLU A 105 -6.43 -18.16 6.99
C GLU A 105 -5.28 -17.14 6.84
N ALA A 106 -4.26 -17.21 7.71
CA ALA A 106 -3.06 -16.37 7.58
C ALA A 106 -2.23 -16.79 6.36
N ASP A 107 -2.16 -18.08 6.08
CA ASP A 107 -1.52 -18.61 4.88
C ASP A 107 -2.23 -18.22 3.59
N THR A 108 -3.56 -18.20 3.61
CA THR A 108 -4.38 -17.76 2.48
C THR A 108 -4.17 -16.26 2.24
N ALA A 109 -4.30 -15.44 3.29
CA ALA A 109 -4.10 -14.01 3.20
C ALA A 109 -2.70 -13.63 2.68
N LEU A 110 -1.65 -14.31 3.14
CA LEU A 110 -0.29 -14.08 2.64
C LEU A 110 -0.11 -14.49 1.18
N SER A 111 -0.80 -15.55 0.72
CA SER A 111 -0.78 -15.95 -0.68
C SER A 111 -1.38 -14.88 -1.56
N ASP A 112 -2.59 -14.43 -1.21
CA ASP A 112 -3.32 -13.42 -1.98
C ASP A 112 -2.58 -12.09 -2.01
N ILE A 113 -2.04 -11.65 -0.86
CA ILE A 113 -1.19 -10.44 -0.79
C ILE A 113 0.04 -10.59 -1.69
N GLY A 114 0.65 -11.78 -1.73
CA GLY A 114 1.76 -12.12 -2.62
C GLY A 114 1.42 -11.96 -4.09
N GLU A 115 0.29 -12.53 -4.53
CA GLU A 115 -0.20 -12.42 -5.91
C GLU A 115 -0.45 -10.96 -6.32
N TRP A 116 -1.08 -10.17 -5.44
CA TRP A 116 -1.27 -8.74 -5.69
C TRP A 116 0.05 -7.98 -5.72
N SER A 117 1.00 -8.32 -4.86
CA SER A 117 2.34 -7.73 -4.86
C SER A 117 3.02 -7.88 -6.22
N ASP A 118 2.98 -9.08 -6.79
CA ASP A 118 3.55 -9.36 -8.10
C ASP A 118 2.78 -8.66 -9.24
N TYR A 119 1.45 -8.67 -9.20
CA TYR A 119 0.61 -7.94 -10.16
C TYR A 119 0.97 -6.44 -10.22
N TYR A 120 1.06 -5.78 -9.06
CA TYR A 120 1.39 -4.35 -9.02
C TYR A 120 2.85 -4.06 -9.36
N ALA A 121 3.77 -5.00 -9.10
CA ALA A 121 5.16 -4.89 -9.55
C ALA A 121 5.24 -4.89 -11.09
N GLU A 122 4.46 -5.74 -11.76
CA GLU A 122 4.36 -5.73 -13.23
C GLU A 122 3.78 -4.43 -13.78
N GLN A 123 2.79 -3.83 -13.10
CA GLN A 123 2.24 -2.53 -13.48
C GLN A 123 3.31 -1.42 -13.42
N VAL A 124 4.14 -1.40 -12.36
CA VAL A 124 5.28 -0.47 -12.26
C VAL A 124 6.25 -0.66 -13.42
N VAL A 125 6.56 -1.90 -13.80
CA VAL A 125 7.44 -2.18 -14.95
C VAL A 125 6.80 -1.68 -16.25
N LYS A 126 5.49 -1.81 -16.44
CA LYS A 126 4.80 -1.29 -17.64
C LYS A 126 4.80 0.24 -17.66
N GLU A 127 4.48 0.89 -16.54
CA GLU A 127 4.41 2.35 -16.44
C GLU A 127 5.79 3.02 -16.55
N HIS A 128 6.85 2.42 -15.99
CA HIS A 128 8.20 2.98 -16.00
C HIS A 128 9.15 2.37 -17.06
N GLY A 129 8.84 1.19 -17.60
CA GLY A 129 9.62 0.51 -18.62
C GLY A 129 9.30 0.96 -20.05
N LEU A 130 8.11 1.52 -20.29
CA LEU A 130 7.74 2.15 -21.57
C LEU A 130 8.43 3.50 -21.82
N ILE A 131 9.16 4.05 -20.84
CA ILE A 131 9.92 5.31 -20.99
C ILE A 131 11.34 5.04 -21.55
N ASN A 132 11.77 3.78 -21.65
CA ASN A 132 13.12 3.41 -22.15
C ASN A 132 13.09 2.51 -23.40
N GLY A 133 12.01 2.55 -24.19
CA GLY A 133 11.91 1.81 -25.44
C GLY A 133 11.53 2.71 -26.60
N ASP A 134 12.53 2.98 -27.46
CA ASP A 134 12.54 3.63 -28.78
C ASP A 134 12.72 5.15 -28.85
#